data_AF-A0A6B8RUD9-F1
#
_entry.id   AF-A0A6B8RUD9-F1
#
_cell.length_a   1.000
_cell.length_b   1.000
_cell.length_c   1.000
_cell.angle_alpha   90.00
_cell.angle_beta   90.00
_cell.angle_gamma   90.00
#
_symmetry.space_group_name_H-M   'P 1'
#
loop_
_entity.id
_entity.type
_entity.pdbx_description
1 polymer ?
#
loop_
_entity_poly.entity_id
_entity_poly.type
_entity_poly.pdbx_seq_one_letter_code
_entity_poly.pdbx_strand_id
1 'polypeptide(L)'
;MKRSYKKSIIIIVGLAIIYVLFFPSPTPEMAVRMSLLIRQPLLAFSSSVEKGRNVGDPQSGDLYIVKSYKRPFFIVKKYKLGWVANAGGTGP
;
A
#
# COMPACT_ATOMS: atom_id res chain seq x y z
N MET A 1 -18.01 28.16 19.07
CA MET A 1 -17.96 26.71 18.70
C MET A 1 -17.19 26.37 17.42
N LYS A 2 -17.26 27.14 16.31
CA LYS A 2 -16.64 26.76 15.01
C LYS A 2 -15.11 26.56 14.97
N ARG A 3 -14.34 27.18 15.87
CA ARG A 3 -12.86 27.08 15.90
C ARG A 3 -12.35 25.74 16.43
N SER A 4 -13.08 25.11 17.35
CA SER A 4 -12.68 23.82 17.94
C SER A 4 -12.78 22.69 16.92
N TYR A 5 -13.87 22.67 16.15
CA TYR A 5 -14.10 21.68 15.10
C TYR A 5 -13.01 21.67 14.01
N LYS A 6 -12.53 22.85 13.59
CA LYS A 6 -11.41 22.96 12.63
C LYS A 6 -10.11 22.36 13.20
N LYS A 7 -9.83 22.55 14.50
CA LYS A 7 -8.66 21.94 15.16
C LYS A 7 -8.82 20.42 15.26
N SER A 8 -10.01 19.94 15.63
CA SER A 8 -10.30 18.50 15.68
C SER A 8 -10.14 17.83 14.32
N ILE A 9 -10.60 18.47 13.23
CA ILE A 9 -10.40 17.95 11.87
C ILE A 9 -8.92 17.84 11.54
N ILE A 10 -8.13 18.89 11.83
CA ILE A 10 -6.68 18.87 11.55
C ILE A 10 -6.00 17.73 12.32
N ILE A 11 -6.37 17.52 13.58
CA ILE A 11 -5.84 16.43 14.41
C ILE A 11 -6.22 15.07 13.84
N ILE A 12 -7.49 14.89 13.44
CA ILE A 12 -7.98 13.63 12.86
C ILE A 12 -7.30 13.34 11.52
N VAL A 13 -7.17 14.35 10.66
CA VAL A 13 -6.48 14.22 9.37
C VAL A 13 -4.99 13.90 9.58
N GLY A 14 -4.34 14.56 10.55
CA GLY A 14 -2.96 14.27 10.92
C GLY A 14 -2.78 12.82 11.41
N LEU A 15 -3.66 12.35 12.29
CA LEU A 15 -3.66 10.95 12.76
C LEU A 15 -3.92 9.96 11.62
N ALA A 16 -4.83 10.28 10.70
CA ALA A 16 -5.10 9.43 9.54
C ALA A 16 -3.87 9.32 8.63
N ILE A 17 -3.15 10.43 8.40
CA ILE A 17 -1.90 10.42 7.61
C ILE A 17 -0.84 9.58 8.30
N ILE A 18 -0.64 9.75 9.62
CA ILE A 18 0.31 8.94 10.39
C ILE A 18 -0.06 7.45 10.31
N TYR A 19 -1.34 7.12 10.48
CA TYR A 19 -1.80 5.74 10.37
C TYR A 19 -1.49 5.15 8.99
N VAL A 20 -1.79 5.87 7.92
CA VAL A 20 -1.54 5.44 6.53
C VAL A 20 -0.04 5.24 6.25
N LEU A 21 0.84 6.01 6.89
CA LEU A 21 2.29 5.91 6.65
C LEU A 21 2.98 4.82 7.46
N PHE A 22 2.52 4.54 8.68
CA PHE A 22 3.22 3.66 9.62
C PHE A 22 2.50 2.33 9.88
N PHE A 23 1.21 2.21 9.60
CA PHE A 23 0.48 0.96 9.83
C PHE A 23 0.43 0.09 8.57
N PRO A 24 0.58 -1.23 8.73
CA PRO A 24 0.39 -2.18 7.65
C PRO A 24 -1.08 -2.17 7.16
N SER A 25 -1.26 -2.43 5.88
CA SER A 25 -2.56 -2.30 5.21
C SER A 25 -3.48 -3.48 5.53
N PRO A 26 -4.81 -3.27 5.57
CA PRO A 26 -5.77 -4.35 5.85
C PRO A 26 -5.82 -5.40 4.73
N THR A 27 -5.56 -5.01 3.48
CA THR A 27 -5.55 -5.91 2.33
C THR A 27 -4.21 -5.83 1.59
N PRO A 28 -3.79 -6.91 0.92
CA PRO A 28 -2.53 -6.91 0.18
C PRO A 28 -2.55 -5.94 -1.02
N GLU A 29 -3.69 -5.81 -1.70
CA GLU A 29 -3.86 -4.82 -2.78
C GLU A 29 -3.72 -3.39 -2.27
N MET A 30 -4.23 -3.09 -1.08
CA MET A 30 -4.09 -1.77 -0.47
C MET A 30 -2.63 -1.49 -0.09
N ALA A 31 -1.87 -2.52 0.31
CA ALA A 31 -0.43 -2.39 0.55
C ALA A 31 0.34 -2.01 -0.72
N VAL A 32 0.02 -2.65 -1.85
CA VAL A 32 0.61 -2.32 -3.17
C VAL A 32 0.27 -0.88 -3.55
N ARG A 33 -1.00 -0.48 -3.40
CA ARG A 33 -1.46 0.88 -3.71
C ARG A 33 -0.82 1.92 -2.79
N MET A 34 -0.65 1.65 -1.50
CA MET A 34 0.07 2.54 -0.58
C MET A 34 1.55 2.68 -0.97
N SER A 35 2.21 1.58 -1.33
CA SER A 35 3.59 1.59 -1.83
C SER A 35 3.71 2.41 -3.13
N LEU A 36 2.73 2.29 -4.02
CA LEU A 36 2.62 3.10 -5.23
C LEU A 36 2.30 4.57 -4.91
N LEU A 37 1.48 4.87 -3.91
CA LEU A 37 1.09 6.24 -3.57
C LEU A 37 2.31 7.10 -3.25
N ILE A 38 3.31 6.52 -2.60
CA ILE A 38 4.57 7.18 -2.25
C ILE A 38 5.44 7.44 -3.49
N ARG A 39 5.43 6.54 -4.49
CA ARG A 39 6.36 6.56 -5.63
C ARG A 39 5.75 7.18 -6.89
N GLN A 40 4.51 6.83 -7.20
CA GLN A 40 3.73 7.25 -8.36
C GLN A 40 2.25 7.36 -7.97
N PRO A 41 1.84 8.52 -7.40
CA PRO A 41 0.49 8.72 -6.86
C PRO A 41 -0.61 8.44 -7.88
N LEU A 42 -0.42 8.85 -9.14
CA LEU A 42 -1.38 8.63 -10.22
C LEU A 42 -1.66 7.14 -10.44
N LEU A 43 -0.61 6.31 -10.47
CA LEU A 43 -0.77 4.87 -10.66
C LEU A 43 -1.39 4.18 -9.45
N ALA A 44 -1.21 4.69 -8.24
CA ALA A 44 -1.84 4.13 -7.04
C ALA A 44 -3.37 4.07 -7.14
N PHE A 45 -3.98 4.99 -7.89
CA PHE A 45 -5.42 5.04 -8.12
C PHE A 45 -5.83 4.40 -9.44
N SER A 46 -5.10 4.67 -10.54
CA SER A 46 -5.53 4.27 -11.89
C SER A 46 -5.07 2.88 -12.31
N SER A 47 -4.05 2.30 -11.68
CA SER A 47 -3.49 1.02 -12.12
C SER A 47 -4.30 -0.18 -11.62
N SER A 48 -4.35 -1.21 -12.45
CA SER A 48 -4.84 -2.53 -12.06
C SER A 48 -3.73 -3.30 -11.36
N VAL A 49 -4.07 -3.93 -10.24
CA VAL A 49 -3.17 -4.73 -9.43
C VAL A 49 -3.53 -6.20 -9.66
N GLU A 50 -2.70 -6.91 -10.40
CA GLU A 50 -2.89 -8.34 -10.72
C GLU A 50 -2.16 -9.21 -9.70
N LYS A 51 -2.73 -10.36 -9.34
CA LYS A 51 -2.06 -11.36 -8.49
C LYS A 51 -1.14 -12.23 -9.36
N GLY A 52 0.11 -12.39 -8.92
CA GLY A 52 1.09 -13.29 -9.51
C GLY A 52 0.80 -14.76 -9.19
N ARG A 53 1.64 -15.68 -9.66
CA ARG A 53 1.46 -17.13 -9.45
C ARG A 53 1.89 -17.63 -8.06
N ASN A 54 2.79 -16.92 -7.37
CA ASN A 54 3.24 -17.25 -6.02
C ASN A 54 2.32 -16.60 -4.98
N VAL A 55 1.10 -17.14 -4.82
CA VAL A 55 0.19 -16.72 -3.75
C VAL A 55 0.17 -17.80 -2.68
N GLY A 56 0.43 -17.42 -1.42
CA GLY A 56 0.33 -18.29 -0.26
C GLY A 56 1.66 -18.83 0.27
N ASP A 57 2.81 -18.35 -0.23
CA ASP A 57 4.11 -18.77 0.28
C ASP A 57 4.52 -17.92 1.51
N PRO A 58 4.56 -18.48 2.74
CA PRO A 58 4.78 -17.71 3.97
C PRO A 58 6.18 -17.10 4.06
N GLN A 59 7.16 -17.72 3.38
CA GLN A 59 8.55 -17.27 3.41
C GLN A 59 8.78 -16.14 2.41
N SER A 60 8.29 -16.34 1.19
CA SER A 60 8.54 -15.49 0.01
C SER A 60 7.60 -14.29 -0.08
N GLY A 61 6.39 -14.39 0.46
CA GLY A 61 5.33 -13.38 0.29
C GLY A 61 4.59 -13.53 -1.03
N ASP A 62 3.44 -12.86 -1.13
CA ASP A 62 2.57 -12.91 -2.30
C ASP A 62 3.08 -11.95 -3.38
N LEU A 63 3.21 -12.44 -4.61
CA LEU A 63 3.60 -11.59 -5.74
C LEU A 63 2.37 -10.86 -6.30
N TYR A 64 2.51 -9.56 -6.51
CA TYR A 64 1.54 -8.69 -7.19
C TYR A 64 2.20 -7.96 -8.35
N ILE A 65 1.44 -7.72 -9.41
CA ILE A 65 1.93 -7.19 -10.68
C ILE A 65 1.12 -5.96 -11.06
N VAL A 66 1.81 -4.85 -11.36
CA VAL A 66 1.24 -3.58 -11.79
C VAL A 66 1.87 -3.21 -13.13
N LYS A 67 1.27 -3.67 -14.23
CA LYS A 67 1.83 -3.58 -15.59
C LYS A 67 2.16 -2.16 -16.05
N SER A 68 1.39 -1.18 -15.58
CA SER A 68 1.58 0.24 -15.92
C SER A 68 2.78 0.88 -15.21
N TYR A 69 3.41 0.19 -14.27
CA TYR A 69 4.53 0.73 -13.48
C TYR A 69 5.88 0.19 -13.98
N LYS A 70 6.90 1.05 -13.99
CA LYS A 70 8.25 0.74 -14.50
C LYS A 70 8.92 -0.46 -13.79
N ARG A 71 8.53 -0.73 -12.54
CA ARG A 71 8.97 -1.90 -11.76
C ARG A 71 7.73 -2.67 -11.32
N PRO A 72 7.14 -3.47 -12.23
CA PRO A 72 5.76 -3.91 -12.08
C PRO A 72 5.56 -4.90 -10.93
N PHE A 73 6.62 -5.52 -10.42
CA PHE A 73 6.53 -6.56 -9.41
C PHE A 73 6.51 -5.97 -8.00
N PHE A 74 5.63 -6.49 -7.14
CA PHE A 74 5.51 -6.13 -5.74
C PHE A 74 5.42 -7.40 -4.92
N ILE A 75 6.26 -7.51 -3.90
CA ILE A 75 6.19 -8.61 -2.94
C ILE A 75 5.42 -8.10 -1.72
N VAL A 76 4.33 -8.77 -1.40
CA VAL A 76 3.46 -8.40 -0.30
C VAL A 76 3.53 -9.47 0.78
N LYS A 77 3.98 -9.08 1.97
CA LYS A 77 4.12 -10.01 3.09
C LYS A 77 3.07 -9.73 4.16
N LYS A 78 2.48 -10.80 4.68
CA LYS A 78 1.53 -10.74 5.79
C LYS A 78 2.29 -10.70 7.13
N TYR A 79 1.97 -9.71 7.94
CA TYR A 79 2.39 -9.56 9.33
C TYR A 79 1.19 -9.66 10.27
N LYS A 80 1.42 -9.78 11.58
CA LYS A 80 0.34 -9.87 12.59
C LYS A 80 -0.67 -8.72 12.51
N LEU A 81 -0.20 -7.53 12.15
CA LEU A 81 -1.00 -6.30 12.14
C LEU A 81 -1.57 -5.96 10.75
N GLY A 82 -1.18 -6.68 9.68
CA GLY A 82 -1.65 -6.38 8.32
C GLY A 82 -0.64 -6.79 7.24
N TRP A 83 -0.76 -6.19 6.06
CA TRP A 83 0.05 -6.46 4.88
C TRP A 83 1.01 -5.31 4.58
N VAL A 84 2.24 -5.65 4.20
CA VAL A 84 3.25 -4.67 3.79
C VAL A 84 3.75 -5.06 2.42
N ALA A 85 3.76 -4.10 1.50
CA ALA A 85 4.24 -4.29 0.13
C ALA A 85 5.61 -3.63 -0.07
N ASN A 86 6.58 -4.43 -0.47
CA ASN A 86 7.84 -3.94 -1.00
C ASN A 86 7.77 -3.90 -2.53
N ALA A 87 8.21 -2.77 -3.10
CA ALA A 87 8.39 -2.66 -4.54
C ALA A 87 9.50 -3.65 -4.96
N GLY A 88 9.09 -4.70 -5.66
CA GLY A 88 9.95 -5.64 -6.35
C GLY A 88 10.61 -4.96 -7.55
N GLY A 89 11.66 -5.58 -8.06
CA GLY A 89 12.48 -5.02 -9.14
C GLY A 89 11.79 -5.07 -10.51
N THR A 90 12.61 -5.17 -11.55
CA THR A 90 12.17 -5.44 -12.93
C THR A 90 11.95 -6.93 -13.21
N GLY A 91 12.20 -7.79 -12.22
CA GLY A 91 11.96 -9.24 -12.29
C GLY A 91 11.04 -9.72 -11.17
N PRO A 92 10.41 -10.90 -11.35
CA PRO A 92 9.57 -11.55 -10.34
C PRO A 92 10.35 -11.99 -9.11
#